data_AF-A0A3N0C8G8-F1
#
_entry.id   AF-A0A3N0C8G8-F1
#
_cell.length_a   1.000
_cell.length_b   1.000
_cell.length_c   1.000
_cell.angle_alpha   90.00
_cell.angle_beta   90.00
_cell.angle_gamma   90.00
#
_symmetry.space_group_name_H-M   'P 1'
#
loop_
_entity.id
_entity.type
_entity.pdbx_description
1 polymer ?
#
loop_
_entity_poly.entity_id
_entity_poly.type
_entity_poly.pdbx_seq_one_letter_code
_entity_poly.pdbx_strand_id
1 'polypeptide(L)'
;MHHHIGDPRLSVIIRIDAEAGSTRIEVHGVVTAANVRALYVVARRVAHKLPDHEIVIDLAHSRVSEPAIDELRERARLSLIYSGIDASETPCRLRLVDPLVVLKARAHV
;
A
#
# COMPACT_ATOMS: atom_id res chain seq x y z
N MET A 1 -16.25 -8.64 21.51
CA MET A 1 -15.28 -7.98 20.61
C MET A 1 -16.00 -7.61 19.34
N HIS A 2 -16.41 -6.35 19.19
CA HIS A 2 -17.15 -5.90 18.01
C HIS A 2 -16.19 -5.69 16.84
N HIS A 3 -16.25 -6.58 15.84
CA HIS A 3 -15.67 -6.34 14.53
C HIS A 3 -16.48 -5.24 13.86
N HIS A 4 -15.97 -4.00 13.87
CA HIS A 4 -16.49 -2.95 13.00
C HIS A 4 -16.17 -3.34 11.55
N ILE A 5 -17.15 -3.96 10.90
CA ILE A 5 -17.28 -4.01 9.44
C ILE A 5 -17.47 -2.54 9.03
N GLY A 6 -16.38 -1.77 8.89
CA GLY A 6 -16.48 -0.38 8.45
C GLY A 6 -15.59 0.65 9.12
N ASP A 7 -14.49 0.31 9.80
CA ASP A 7 -13.47 1.34 10.10
C ASP A 7 -12.54 1.49 8.88
N PRO A 8 -12.64 2.59 8.09
CA PRO A 8 -11.79 2.81 6.93
C PRO A 8 -10.36 3.23 7.33
N ARG A 9 -10.09 3.40 8.64
CA ARG A 9 -8.82 3.90 9.15
C ARG A 9 -7.72 2.87 8.94
N LEU A 10 -6.74 3.25 8.13
CA LEU A 10 -5.47 2.55 8.01
C LEU A 10 -4.54 3.03 9.12
N SER A 11 -3.85 2.09 9.77
CA SER A 11 -2.68 2.41 10.58
C SER A 11 -1.44 2.08 9.77
N VAL A 12 -0.52 3.03 9.69
CA VAL A 12 0.68 2.94 8.86
C VAL A 12 1.90 3.26 9.73
N ILE A 13 2.87 2.34 9.75
CA ILE A 13 4.14 2.51 10.43
C ILE A 13 5.24 2.51 9.36
N ILE A 14 6.14 3.49 9.41
CA ILE A 14 7.25 3.61 8.46
C ILE A 14 8.54 3.26 9.19
N ARG A 15 9.25 2.25 8.71
CA ARG A 15 10.58 1.86 9.18
C ARG A 15 11.59 2.11 8.07
N ILE A 16 12.63 2.85 8.39
CA ILE A 16 13.69 3.20 7.44
C ILE A 16 14.91 2.36 7.81
N ASP A 17 15.39 1.58 6.86
CA ASP A 17 16.65 0.85 6.95
C ASP A 17 17.66 1.54 6.03
N ALA A 18 18.53 2.35 6.63
CA ALA A 18 19.52 3.13 5.91
C ALA A 18 20.67 2.26 5.36
N GLU A 19 20.97 1.13 6.01
CA GLU A 19 22.06 0.25 5.58
C GLU A 19 21.63 -0.60 4.38
N ALA A 20 20.41 -1.14 4.43
CA ALA A 20 19.85 -1.93 3.33
C ALA A 20 19.32 -1.06 2.17
N GLY A 21 19.28 0.27 2.32
CA GLY A 21 18.69 1.18 1.33
C GLY A 21 17.23 0.87 1.06
N SER A 22 16.46 0.58 2.11
CA SER A 22 15.04 0.23 1.99
C SER A 22 14.18 0.94 3.03
N THR A 23 12.91 1.16 2.70
CA THR A 23 11.92 1.70 3.62
C THR A 23 10.70 0.80 3.61
N ARG A 24 10.35 0.25 4.78
CA ARG A 24 9.17 -0.59 4.96
C ARG A 24 7.99 0.25 5.46
N ILE A 25 6.88 0.17 4.74
CA ILE A 25 5.59 0.77 5.09
C ILE A 25 4.70 -0.37 5.57
N GLU A 26 4.63 -0.57 6.88
CA GLU A 26 3.77 -1.58 7.51
C GLU A 26 2.34 -1.08 7.59
N VAL A 27 1.42 -1.80 6.95
CA VAL A 27 0.01 -1.43 6.87
C VAL A 27 -0.83 -2.38 7.71
N HIS A 28 -1.66 -1.80 8.56
CA HIS A 28 -2.64 -2.51 9.37
C HIS A 28 -4.06 -2.02 9.06
N GLY A 29 -5.01 -2.96 9.08
CA GLY A 29 -6.44 -2.68 8.88
C GLY A 29 -7.00 -3.31 7.61
N VAL A 30 -8.00 -2.65 7.02
CA VAL A 30 -8.65 -3.12 5.78
C VAL A 30 -8.32 -2.16 4.63
N VAL A 31 -7.56 -2.65 3.66
CA VAL A 31 -7.22 -1.90 2.45
C VAL A 31 -8.25 -2.24 1.37
N THR A 32 -8.89 -1.22 0.82
CA THR A 32 -9.88 -1.33 -0.25
C THR A 32 -9.59 -0.36 -1.37
N ALA A 33 -10.24 -0.51 -2.52
CA ALA A 33 -10.14 0.46 -3.62
C ALA A 33 -10.49 1.89 -3.18
N ALA A 34 -11.33 2.05 -2.14
CA ALA A 34 -11.71 3.36 -1.62
C ALA A 34 -10.60 4.06 -0.82
N ASN A 35 -9.66 3.31 -0.22
CA ASN A 35 -8.62 3.89 0.65
C ASN A 35 -7.17 3.57 0.23
N VAL A 36 -6.96 2.78 -0.83
CA VAL A 36 -5.60 2.46 -1.35
C VAL A 36 -4.80 3.71 -1.72
N ARG A 37 -5.48 4.78 -2.16
CA ARG A 37 -4.85 6.08 -2.46
C ARG A 37 -4.10 6.67 -1.26
N ALA A 38 -4.54 6.41 -0.03
CA ALA A 38 -3.82 6.89 1.16
C ALA A 38 -2.41 6.28 1.25
N LEU A 39 -2.24 5.02 0.83
CA LEU A 39 -0.93 4.37 0.78
C LEU A 39 -0.01 5.02 -0.26
N TYR A 40 -0.55 5.41 -1.42
CA TYR A 40 0.21 6.12 -2.44
C TYR A 40 0.72 7.48 -1.97
N VAL A 41 -0.09 8.24 -1.24
CA VAL A 41 0.35 9.52 -0.64
C VAL A 41 1.55 9.30 0.29
N VAL A 42 1.52 8.24 1.10
CA VAL A 42 2.62 7.89 2.01
C VAL A 42 3.85 7.44 1.22
N ALA A 43 3.69 6.50 0.29
CA ALA A 43 4.78 5.98 -0.52
C ALA A 43 5.47 7.08 -1.35
N ARG A 44 4.70 8.03 -1.91
CA ARG A 44 5.27 9.17 -2.64
C ARG A 44 6.10 10.07 -1.74
N ARG A 45 5.64 10.32 -0.51
CA ARG A 45 6.43 11.10 0.46
C ARG A 45 7.74 10.39 0.77
N VAL A 46 7.73 9.06 0.92
CA VAL A 46 8.94 8.27 1.11
C VAL A 46 9.84 8.37 -0.13
N ALA A 47 9.33 8.14 -1.33
CA ALA A 47 10.10 8.23 -2.58
C ALA A 47 10.77 9.60 -2.77
N HIS A 48 10.06 10.69 -2.46
CA HIS A 48 10.64 12.03 -2.54
C HIS A 48 11.70 12.31 -1.47
N LYS A 49 11.56 11.73 -0.28
CA LYS A 49 12.52 11.96 0.82
C LYS A 49 13.73 11.04 0.73
N LEU A 50 13.56 9.85 0.16
CA LEU A 50 14.54 8.78 0.08
C LEU A 50 14.54 8.19 -1.35
N PRO A 51 14.99 8.96 -2.36
CA PRO A 51 14.86 8.59 -3.78
C PRO A 51 15.61 7.30 -4.15
N ASP A 52 16.66 6.98 -3.41
CA ASP A 52 17.48 5.80 -3.64
C ASP A 52 17.01 4.57 -2.83
N HIS A 53 15.97 4.69 -2.02
CA HIS A 53 15.46 3.56 -1.22
C HIS A 53 14.47 2.71 -2.02
N GLU A 54 14.56 1.38 -1.88
CA GLU A 54 13.44 0.50 -2.21
C GLU A 54 12.29 0.74 -1.23
N ILE A 55 11.08 0.92 -1.74
CA ILE A 55 9.87 1.01 -0.93
C ILE A 55 9.25 -0.38 -0.85
N VAL A 56 9.06 -0.88 0.37
CA VAL A 56 8.37 -2.14 0.65
C VAL A 56 7.04 -1.83 1.30
N ILE A 57 5.93 -2.05 0.61
CA ILE A 57 4.59 -1.99 1.22
C ILE A 57 4.30 -3.36 1.82
N ASP A 58 4.24 -3.41 3.14
CA ASP A 58 3.99 -4.63 3.89
C ASP A 58 2.52 -4.75 4.28
N LEU A 59 1.82 -5.67 3.63
CA LEU A 59 0.40 -5.93 3.83
C LEU A 59 0.16 -7.16 4.72
N ALA A 60 1.19 -7.78 5.30
CA ALA A 60 1.06 -9.02 6.07
C ALA A 60 0.07 -8.90 7.25
N HIS A 61 -0.11 -7.69 7.78
CA HIS A 61 -1.05 -7.39 8.87
C HIS A 61 -2.36 -6.74 8.41
N SER A 62 -2.62 -6.76 7.10
CA SER A 62 -3.81 -6.18 6.47
C SER A 62 -4.71 -7.25 5.85
N ARG A 63 -6.00 -6.93 5.78
CA ARG A 63 -6.94 -7.60 4.88
C ARG A 63 -7.14 -6.69 3.68
N VAL A 64 -6.99 -7.20 2.48
CA VAL A 64 -6.95 -6.36 1.27
C VAL A 64 -8.03 -6.82 0.31
N SER A 65 -8.85 -5.90 -0.21
CA SER A 65 -9.81 -6.27 -1.26
C SER A 65 -9.09 -6.66 -2.55
N GLU A 66 -9.64 -7.61 -3.29
CA GLU A 66 -9.12 -8.06 -4.59
C GLU A 66 -8.79 -6.90 -5.56
N PRO A 67 -9.66 -5.90 -5.79
CA PRO A 67 -9.31 -4.78 -6.67
C PRO A 67 -8.11 -3.96 -6.18
N ALA A 68 -7.92 -3.84 -4.86
CA ALA A 68 -6.83 -3.06 -4.29
C ALA A 68 -5.49 -3.80 -4.39
N ILE A 69 -5.47 -5.12 -4.18
CA ILE A 69 -4.22 -5.89 -4.29
C ILE A 69 -3.78 -6.02 -5.75
N ASP A 70 -4.73 -6.15 -6.69
CA ASP A 70 -4.41 -6.19 -8.12
C ASP A 70 -3.82 -4.86 -8.59
N GLU A 71 -4.42 -3.74 -8.17
CA GLU A 71 -3.88 -2.41 -8.47
C GLU A 71 -2.46 -2.23 -7.89
N LEU A 72 -2.25 -2.57 -6.61
CA LEU A 72 -0.94 -2.47 -5.97
C LEU A 72 0.12 -3.33 -6.68
N ARG A 73 -0.23 -4.55 -7.08
CA ARG A 73 0.68 -5.47 -7.79
C ARG A 73 1.08 -4.92 -9.15
N GLU A 74 0.13 -4.36 -9.90
CA GLU A 74 0.43 -3.74 -11.19
C GLU A 74 1.37 -2.54 -11.00
N ARG A 75 1.15 -1.72 -9.97
CA ARG A 75 2.03 -0.59 -9.64
C ARG A 75 3.45 -1.05 -9.26
N ALA A 76 3.57 -2.11 -8.46
CA ALA A 76 4.85 -2.71 -8.12
C ALA A 76 5.59 -3.23 -9.37
N ARG A 77 4.88 -3.93 -10.26
CA ARG A 77 5.41 -4.43 -11.54
C ARG A 77 5.96 -3.29 -12.41
N LEU A 78 5.27 -2.16 -12.44
CA LEU A 78 5.66 -0.98 -13.21
C LEU A 78 6.74 -0.14 -12.52
N SER A 79 7.07 -0.40 -11.25
CA SER A 79 7.95 0.45 -10.43
C SER A 79 7.50 1.93 -10.43
N LEU A 80 6.18 2.12 -10.34
CA LEU A 80 5.53 3.43 -10.36
C LEU A 80 4.45 3.48 -9.28
N ILE A 81 4.34 4.61 -8.60
CA ILE A 81 3.23 4.90 -7.69
C ILE A 81 2.50 6.15 -8.11
N TYR A 82 1.20 6.20 -7.86
CA TYR A 82 0.44 7.43 -8.00
C TYR A 82 0.81 8.42 -6.90
N SER A 83 0.48 9.69 -7.12
CA SER A 83 0.56 10.70 -6.07
C SER A 83 -0.52 10.58 -5.01
N GLY A 84 -1.62 9.89 -5.34
CA GLY A 84 -2.82 9.76 -4.51
C GLY A 84 -3.70 11.01 -4.45
N ILE A 85 -3.30 12.11 -5.09
CA ILE A 85 -3.98 13.42 -5.06
C ILE A 85 -4.36 13.87 -6.48
N ASP A 86 -3.45 13.70 -7.43
CA ASP A 86 -3.59 14.07 -8.84
C ASP A 86 -3.18 12.88 -9.74
N ALA A 87 -3.09 13.12 -11.06
CA ALA A 87 -2.69 12.11 -12.03
C ALA A 87 -1.16 11.92 -12.15
N SER A 88 -0.35 12.58 -11.32
CA SER A 88 1.10 12.43 -11.39
C SER A 88 1.54 11.07 -10.86
N GLU A 89 2.58 10.54 -11.49
CA GLU A 89 3.23 9.29 -11.12
C GLU A 89 4.66 9.57 -10.64
N THR A 90 5.16 8.73 -9.73
CA THR A 90 6.51 8.81 -9.20
C THR A 90 7.21 7.48 -9.43
N PRO A 91 8.29 7.44 -10.24
CA PRO A 91 9.15 6.27 -10.35
C PRO A 91 9.76 5.91 -9.00
N CYS A 92 9.63 4.65 -8.59
CA CYS A 92 10.29 4.13 -7.39
C CYS A 92 10.41 2.60 -7.47
N ARG A 93 11.49 2.05 -6.88
CA ARG A 93 11.58 0.61 -6.71
C ARG A 93 10.57 0.20 -5.67
N LEU A 94 9.51 -0.48 -6.09
CA LEU A 94 8.39 -0.86 -5.24
C LEU A 94 8.28 -2.38 -5.15
N ARG A 95 8.23 -2.89 -3.92
CA ARG A 95 7.98 -4.29 -3.62
C ARG A 95 6.80 -4.41 -2.66
N LEU A 96 6.06 -5.51 -2.79
CA LEU A 96 4.95 -5.85 -1.90
C LEU A 96 5.31 -7.07 -1.06
N VAL A 97 4.85 -7.05 0.18
CA VAL A 97 4.64 -8.27 0.96
C VAL A 97 3.16 -8.55 0.95
N ASP A 98 2.77 -9.74 0.48
CA ASP A 98 1.38 -10.09 0.28
C ASP A 98 0.58 -10.11 1.59
N PRO A 99 -0.72 -9.77 1.53
CA PRO A 99 -1.60 -9.89 2.67
C PRO A 99 -1.94 -11.35 2.99
N LEU A 100 -2.21 -11.63 4.27
CA LEU A 100 -2.70 -12.94 4.68
C LEU A 100 -4.12 -13.25 4.17
N VAL A 101 -4.92 -12.20 3.92
CA VAL A 101 -6.32 -12.34 3.50
C VAL A 101 -6.63 -11.38 2.37
N VAL A 102 -7.01 -11.93 1.22
CA VAL A 102 -7.62 -11.18 0.12
C VAL A 102 -9.14 -11.32 0.19
N LEU A 103 -9.84 -10.20 0.35
CA LEU A 103 -11.29 -10.12 0.39
C LEU A 103 -11.83 -10.10 -1.04
N LYS A 104 -12.54 -11.14 -1.45
CA LYS A 104 -13.22 -11.19 -2.75
C LYS A 104 -14.35 -10.16 -2.80
N ALA A 105 -14.54 -9.55 -3.97
CA ALA A 105 -15.74 -8.75 -4.19
C ALA A 105 -16.97 -9.66 -4.05
N ARG A 106 -17.98 -9.23 -3.28
CA ARG A 106 -19.29 -9.89 -3.32
C ARG A 106 -19.88 -9.63 -4.69
N ALA A 107 -20.01 -10.67 -5.50
CA ALA A 107 -20.82 -10.63 -6.72
C ALA A 107 -22.24 -10.21 -6.31
N HIS A 108 -22.66 -9.01 -6.71
CA HIS A 108 -24.08 -8.69 -6.71
C HIS A 108 -24.68 -9.47 -7.89
N VAL A 109 -25.49 -10.48 -7.54
CA VAL A 109 -26.42 -11.17 -8.46
C VAL A 109 -27.65 -10.29 -8.64
#